data_AF-A0A6N2C9R8-F1
#
_entry.id   AF-A0A6N2C9R8-F1
#
_cell.length_a   1.000
_cell.length_b   1.000
_cell.length_c   1.000
_cell.angle_alpha   90.00
_cell.angle_beta   90.00
_cell.angle_gamma   90.00
#
_symmetry.space_group_name_H-M   'P 1'
#
loop_
_entity.id
_entity.type
_entity.pdbx_description
1 polymer ?
#
loop_
_entity_poly.entity_id
_entity_poly.type
_entity_poly.pdbx_seq_one_letter_code
_entity_poly.pdbx_strand_id
1 'polypeptide(L)' 'MDMLCRRASATSVKNILMHPFHILGLACVKGVSLLSVLHASLITSSYIRESTENEFANEGYRFGQEEEI' A
#
# COMPACT_ATOMS: atom_id res chain seq x y z
N MET A 1 -33.39 -5.51 28.15
CA MET A 1 -32.34 -5.22 27.14
C MET A 1 -31.22 -4.38 27.76
N ASP A 2 -30.81 -4.71 29.00
CA ASP A 2 -30.06 -3.79 29.87
C ASP A 2 -28.57 -4.16 30.04
N MET A 3 -28.17 -5.34 29.54
CA MET A 3 -26.76 -5.78 29.53
C MET A 3 -26.01 -5.38 28.24
N LEU A 4 -26.71 -5.13 27.12
CA LEU A 4 -26.05 -4.63 25.89
C LEU A 4 -25.62 -3.16 26.03
N CYS A 5 -26.38 -2.34 26.77
CA CYS A 5 -26.06 -0.93 26.95
C CYS A 5 -24.86 -0.69 27.88
N ARG A 6 -24.55 -1.62 28.80
CA ARG A 6 -23.43 -1.49 29.75
C ARG A 6 -22.09 -1.95 29.20
N ARG A 7 -22.07 -2.62 28.03
CA ARG A 7 -20.85 -3.13 27.40
C ARG A 7 -20.33 -2.26 26.25
N ALA A 8 -21.09 -1.24 25.85
CA ALA A 8 -20.68 -0.25 24.86
C ALA A 8 -19.86 0.91 25.45
N SER A 9 -19.73 0.99 26.78
CA SER A 9 -19.00 2.07 27.48
C SER A 9 -17.74 1.54 28.16
N ALA A 10 -16.91 0.80 27.41
CA ALA A 10 -15.55 0.46 27.84
C ALA A 10 -14.53 1.56 27.51
N THR A 11 -14.96 2.74 27.07
CA THR A 11 -14.10 3.92 26.98
C THR A 11 -14.16 4.67 28.31
N SER A 12 -13.29 4.27 29.23
CA SER A 12 -13.10 4.90 30.53
C SER A 12 -12.82 6.40 30.40
N VAL A 13 -13.72 7.22 30.95
CA VAL A 13 -13.49 8.59 31.47
C VAL A 13 -12.42 9.41 30.73
N LYS A 14 -12.72 9.74 29.48
CA LYS A 14 -12.36 10.94 28.71
C LYS A 14 -12.62 10.57 27.26
N ASN A 15 -13.32 11.46 26.54
CA ASN A 15 -13.78 11.24 25.18
C ASN A 15 -12.61 11.34 24.16
N ILE A 16 -11.55 10.55 24.37
CA ILE A 16 -10.24 10.67 23.73
C ILE A 16 -10.34 10.50 22.21
N LEU A 17 -11.34 9.73 21.74
CA LEU A 17 -11.67 9.54 20.34
C LEU A 17 -12.11 10.84 19.65
N MET A 18 -12.82 11.71 20.37
CA MET A 18 -13.27 13.02 19.88
C MET A 18 -12.27 14.13 20.17
N HIS A 19 -11.10 13.80 20.75
CA HIS A 19 -10.05 14.78 20.97
C HIS A 19 -9.35 15.10 19.63
N PRO A 20 -9.16 16.38 19.26
CA PRO A 20 -8.59 16.77 17.96
C PRO A 20 -7.26 16.08 17.64
N PHE A 21 -6.43 15.85 18.65
CA PHE A 21 -5.16 15.13 18.52
C PHE A 21 -5.33 13.66 18.10
N HIS A 22 -6.41 13.00 18.52
CA HIS A 22 -6.71 11.62 18.14
C HIS A 22 -7.17 11.53 16.68
N ILE A 23 -8.00 12.48 16.22
CA ILE A 23 -8.43 12.55 14.81
C ILE A 23 -7.24 12.88 13.89
N LEU A 24 -6.35 13.76 14.34
CA LEU A 24 -5.10 14.05 13.62
C LEU A 24 -4.19 12.83 13.53
N GLY A 25 -4.07 12.06 14.61
CA GLY A 25 -3.33 10.78 14.62
C GLY A 25 -3.91 9.76 13.62
N LEU A 26 -5.23 9.61 13.59
CA LEU A 26 -5.91 8.74 12.62
C LEU A 26 -5.71 9.21 11.17
N ALA A 27 -5.76 10.52 10.90
CA ALA A 27 -5.51 11.09 9.58
C ALA A 27 -4.05 10.88 9.14
N CYS A 28 -3.09 11.03 10.05
CA CYS A 28 -1.67 10.82 9.79
C CYS A 28 -1.36 9.36 9.42
N VAL A 29 -1.84 8.40 10.22
CA VAL A 29 -1.64 6.96 9.95
C VAL A 29 -2.26 6.57 8.62
N LYS A 30 -3.49 7.03 8.32
CA LYS A 30 -4.14 6.77 7.03
C LYS A 30 -3.36 7.38 5.86
N GLY A 31 -2.85 8.59 5.99
CA GLY A 31 -2.07 9.25 4.94
C GLY A 31 -0.79 8.49 4.60
N VAL A 32 0.00 8.09 5.60
CA VAL A 32 1.26 7.36 5.41
C VAL A 32 1.02 5.99 4.76
N SER A 33 -0.03 5.27 5.17
CA SER A 33 -0.38 3.99 4.53
C SER A 33 -0.75 4.15 3.05
N LEU A 34 -1.53 5.17 2.70
CA LEU A 34 -1.91 5.42 1.31
C LEU A 34 -0.70 5.81 0.44
N LEU A 35 0.17 6.68 0.95
CA LEU A 35 1.41 7.05 0.26
C LEU A 35 2.37 5.86 0.11
N SER A 36 2.43 4.96 1.10
CA SER A 36 3.25 3.74 1.02
C SER A 36 2.74 2.78 -0.05
N VAL A 37 1.43 2.55 -0.15
CA VAL A 37 0.84 1.72 -1.21
C VAL A 37 1.08 2.33 -2.59
N LEU A 38 0.86 3.64 -2.73
CA LEU A 38 1.10 4.34 -4.00
C LEU A 38 2.58 4.29 -4.41
N HIS A 39 3.51 4.51 -3.47
CA HIS A 39 4.94 4.42 -3.71
C HIS A 39 5.38 3.02 -4.13
N ALA A 40 4.92 1.99 -3.41
CA ALA A 40 5.18 0.60 -3.77
C ALA A 40 4.60 0.26 -5.16
N SER A 41 3.38 0.71 -5.45
CA SER A 41 2.71 0.42 -6.74
C SER A 41 3.44 1.05 -7.93
N LEU A 42 3.98 2.27 -7.77
CA LEU A 42 4.73 2.94 -8.83
C LEU A 42 6.09 2.26 -9.08
N ILE A 43 6.79 1.88 -8.02
CA ILE A 43 8.06 1.13 -8.14
C ILE A 43 7.83 -0.21 -8.84
N THR A 44 6.84 -0.98 -8.39
CA THR A 44 6.52 -2.28 -9.00
C THR A 44 6.04 -2.12 -10.45
N SER A 45 5.21 -1.11 -10.74
CA SER A 45 4.75 -0.85 -12.11
C SER A 45 5.89 -0.43 -13.04
N SER A 46 6.81 0.42 -12.58
CA SER A 46 7.99 0.81 -13.38
C SER A 46 8.92 -0.38 -13.56
N TYR A 47 9.15 -1.19 -12.53
CA TYR A 47 10.02 -2.38 -12.63
C TYR A 47 9.46 -3.42 -13.61
N ILE A 48 8.16 -3.72 -13.54
CA ILE A 48 7.50 -4.64 -14.49
C ILE A 48 7.53 -4.07 -15.90
N ARG A 49 7.27 -2.76 -16.07
CA ARG A 49 7.29 -2.13 -17.39
C ARG A 49 8.71 -2.10 -17.97
N GLU A 50 9.72 -1.83 -17.16
CA GLU A 50 11.12 -1.87 -17.55
C GLU A 50 11.57 -3.29 -17.91
N SER A 51 11.17 -4.31 -17.14
CA SER A 51 11.47 -5.70 -17.48
C SER A 51 10.74 -6.14 -18.75
N THR A 52 9.47 -5.79 -18.94
CA THR A 52 8.71 -6.13 -20.15
C THR A 52 9.16 -5.33 -21.37
N GLU A 53 9.52 -4.05 -21.24
CA GLU A 53 10.13 -3.30 -22.36
C GLU A 53 11.50 -3.88 -22.72
N ASN A 54 12.34 -4.21 -21.75
CA ASN A 54 13.64 -4.83 -22.00
C ASN A 54 13.51 -6.27 -22.56
N GLU A 55 12.56 -7.05 -22.05
CA GLU A 55 12.27 -8.40 -22.55
C GLU A 55 11.65 -8.34 -23.94
N PHE A 56 10.69 -7.45 -24.22
CA PHE A 56 10.15 -7.24 -25.57
C PHE A 56 11.20 -6.70 -26.56
N ALA A 57 12.08 -5.80 -26.11
CA ALA A 57 13.22 -5.35 -26.90
C ALA A 57 14.24 -6.47 -27.15
N ASN A 58 14.46 -7.36 -26.17
CA ASN A 58 15.32 -8.54 -26.30
C ASN A 58 14.64 -9.73 -27.00
N GLU A 59 13.31 -9.82 -27.06
CA GLU A 59 12.62 -10.81 -27.90
C GLU A 59 12.83 -10.49 -29.38
N GLY A 60 13.07 -9.21 -29.72
CA GLY A 60 13.61 -8.80 -31.01
C GLY A 60 15.12 -9.02 -31.19
N TYR A 61 15.87 -9.25 -30.10
CA TYR A 61 17.32 -9.44 -30.11
C TYR A 61 17.75 -10.74 -29.38
N ARG A 62 17.84 -11.84 -30.14
CA ARG A 62 18.39 -13.11 -29.65
C ARG A 62 19.92 -13.02 -29.54
N PHE A 63 20.44 -12.73 -28.34
CA PHE A 63 21.87 -12.81 -28.09
C PHE A 63 22.32 -14.28 -27.98
N GLY A 64 23.18 -14.73 -28.90
CA GLY A 64 23.76 -16.08 -28.89
C GLY A 64 23.19 -17.06 -29.93
N GLN A 65 22.75 -16.61 -31.11
CA GLN A 65 22.65 -17.54 -32.26
C GLN A 65 24.06 -17.92 -32.75
N GLU A 66 24.72 -18.82 -32.03
CA GLU A 66 25.59 -19.81 -32.65
C GLU A 66 24.67 -20.96 -33.06
N GLU A 67 24.12 -20.89 -34.27
CA GLU A 67 23.61 -22.08 -34.95
C GLU A 67 24.48 -22.26 -36.18
N GLU A 68 25.56 -22.99 -35.96
CA GLU A 68 26.10 -23.94 -36.91
C GLU A 68 24.92 -24.73 -37.52
N ILE A 69 24.58 -24.43 -38.78
CA ILE A 69 24.28 -25.32 -39.93
C ILE A 69 23.80 -24.45 -41.10
#